data_AF-A0A5C7TRR9-F1
#
_entry.id   AF-A0A5C7TRR9-F1
#
_cell.length_a   1.000
_cell.length_b   1.000
_cell.length_c   1.000
_cell.angle_alpha   90.00
_cell.angle_beta   90.00
_cell.angle_gamma   90.00
#
_symmetry.space_group_name_H-M   'P 1'
#
loop_
_entity.id
_entity.type
_entity.pdbx_description
1 polymer ?
#
loop_
_entity_poly.entity_id
_entity_poly.type
_entity_poly.pdbx_seq_one_letter_code
_entity_poly.pdbx_strand_id
1 'polypeptide(L)'
;MLTPAAKNQAANAITVDTISLHSGAPGADGLANELPTAGAIYSRKAIAFGSADDGVRQQLADVLQDVPPGSTVSHYVLWEGTTAKKVGAYPQTETYTGQGQHKTKSGTITING
;
A
#
# COMPACT_ATOMS: atom_id res chain seq x y z
N MET A 1 -23.69 -13.38 -8.94
CA MET A 1 -22.49 -13.78 -8.19
C MET A 1 -21.44 -14.25 -9.17
N LEU A 2 -20.22 -13.74 -9.07
CA LEU A 2 -19.09 -14.21 -9.87
C LEU A 2 -18.62 -15.58 -9.37
N THR A 3 -18.14 -16.43 -10.29
CA THR A 3 -17.47 -17.69 -9.91
C THR A 3 -16.11 -17.38 -9.25
N PRO A 4 -15.56 -18.28 -8.41
CA PRO A 4 -14.22 -18.11 -7.85
C PRO A 4 -13.15 -17.87 -8.92
N ALA A 5 -13.25 -18.56 -10.06
CA ALA A 5 -12.34 -18.36 -11.20
C ALA A 5 -12.42 -16.94 -11.78
N ALA A 6 -13.64 -16.40 -11.97
CA ALA A 6 -13.83 -15.04 -12.45
C ALA A 6 -13.31 -13.99 -11.44
N LYS A 7 -13.53 -14.22 -10.14
CA LYS A 7 -12.96 -13.36 -9.08
C LYS A 7 -11.43 -13.38 -9.08
N ASN A 8 -10.83 -14.57 -9.21
CA ASN A 8 -9.38 -14.73 -9.27
C ASN A 8 -8.78 -14.05 -10.49
N GLN A 9 -9.43 -14.18 -11.66
CA GLN A 9 -9.01 -13.49 -12.88
C GLN A 9 -9.03 -11.97 -12.69
N ALA A 10 -10.10 -11.42 -12.11
CA ALA A 10 -10.21 -9.99 -11.83
C ALA A 10 -9.15 -9.52 -10.82
N ALA A 11 -8.93 -10.26 -9.73
CA ALA A 11 -7.94 -9.91 -8.71
C ALA A 11 -6.50 -9.97 -9.24
N ASN A 12 -6.18 -10.96 -10.08
CA ASN A 12 -4.87 -11.08 -10.72
C ASN A 12 -4.60 -9.98 -11.75
N ALA A 13 -5.64 -9.36 -12.33
CA ALA A 13 -5.48 -8.26 -13.27
C ALA A 13 -5.02 -6.94 -12.61
N ILE A 14 -5.15 -6.80 -11.29
CA ILE A 14 -4.64 -5.64 -10.53
C ILE A 14 -3.14 -5.86 -10.25
N THR A 15 -2.25 -5.18 -10.97
CA THR A 15 -0.80 -5.46 -10.92
C THR A 15 -0.04 -4.49 -10.02
N VAL A 16 -0.48 -4.36 -8.77
CA VAL A 16 0.21 -3.52 -7.78
C VAL A 16 1.68 -3.95 -7.65
N ASP A 17 2.58 -2.98 -7.78
CA ASP A 17 4.03 -3.17 -7.77
C ASP A 17 4.73 -2.41 -6.63
N THR A 18 4.12 -1.32 -6.15
CA THR A 18 4.73 -0.45 -5.16
C THR A 18 3.75 0.08 -4.12
N ILE A 19 4.29 0.51 -2.98
CA ILE A 19 3.55 1.06 -1.84
C ILE A 19 4.22 2.32 -1.28
N SER A 20 3.42 3.33 -0.92
CA SER A 20 3.87 4.55 -0.24
C SER A 20 3.20 4.72 1.12
N LEU A 21 3.87 5.46 2.02
CA LEU A 21 3.33 5.90 3.30
C LEU A 21 2.86 7.33 3.20
N HIS A 22 1.85 7.67 4.00
CA HIS A 22 1.24 8.99 3.98
C HIS A 22 0.96 9.49 5.40
N SER A 23 1.11 10.80 5.59
CA SER A 23 0.87 11.46 6.88
C SER A 23 -0.57 11.87 7.12
N GLY A 24 -1.38 11.88 6.07
CA GLY A 24 -2.81 12.13 6.11
C GLY A 24 -3.50 11.45 4.94
N ALA A 25 -4.76 11.81 4.70
CA ALA A 25 -5.56 11.22 3.63
C ALA A 25 -4.89 11.43 2.25
N PRO A 26 -4.64 10.37 1.47
CA PRO A 26 -3.94 10.50 0.18
C PRO A 26 -4.74 11.10 -0.97
N GLY A 27 -6.06 11.23 -0.81
CA GLY A 27 -6.95 11.60 -1.91
C GLY A 27 -7.18 10.44 -2.89
N ALA A 28 -7.97 10.66 -3.93
CA ALA A 28 -8.36 9.62 -4.88
C ALA A 28 -7.24 9.23 -5.87
N ASP A 29 -6.36 10.19 -6.20
CA ASP A 29 -5.17 9.95 -7.02
C ASP A 29 -3.99 9.38 -6.22
N GLY A 30 -4.13 9.36 -4.89
CA GLY A 30 -3.13 8.86 -3.95
C GLY A 30 -1.92 9.77 -3.76
N LEU A 31 -1.91 10.99 -4.30
CA LEU A 31 -0.70 11.84 -4.31
C LEU A 31 -0.55 12.73 -3.08
N ALA A 32 -1.64 13.04 -2.38
CA ALA A 32 -1.59 13.96 -1.25
C ALA A 32 -0.88 13.35 -0.04
N ASN A 33 -0.16 14.16 0.73
CA ASN A 33 0.44 13.75 2.02
C ASN A 33 1.43 12.56 1.93
N GLU A 34 1.98 12.25 0.75
CA GLU A 34 3.00 11.19 0.61
C GLU A 34 4.25 11.54 1.44
N LEU A 35 4.71 10.60 2.25
CA LEU A 35 5.91 10.77 3.05
C LEU A 35 7.15 10.44 2.21
N PRO A 36 8.16 11.33 2.20
CA PRO A 36 9.45 11.01 1.61
C PRO A 36 10.13 9.92 2.45
N THR A 37 10.88 9.03 1.81
CA THR A 37 11.90 8.23 2.51
C THR A 37 13.15 9.09 2.56
N ALA A 38 13.84 9.09 3.70
CA ALA A 38 15.05 9.90 3.89
C ALA A 38 16.01 9.77 2.69
N GLY A 39 16.27 10.89 2.00
CA GLY A 39 17.20 10.96 0.85
C GLY A 39 16.59 10.74 -0.55
N ALA A 40 15.28 10.53 -0.71
CA ALA A 40 14.63 10.41 -2.03
C ALA A 40 13.31 11.19 -2.13
N ILE A 41 13.02 11.75 -3.31
CA ILE A 41 11.85 12.62 -3.59
C ILE A 41 10.56 11.80 -3.76
N TYR A 42 10.65 10.53 -4.16
CA TYR A 42 9.52 9.59 -4.20
C TYR A 42 9.96 8.19 -3.76
N SER A 43 9.23 7.67 -2.79
CA SER A 43 9.69 6.67 -1.81
C SER A 43 8.89 5.38 -1.84
N ARG A 44 8.25 5.15 -2.99
CA ARG A 44 7.45 3.95 -3.21
C ARG A 44 8.36 2.74 -3.13
N LYS A 45 8.09 1.84 -2.20
CA LYS A 45 8.85 0.59 -2.06
C LYS A 45 8.17 -0.52 -2.84
N ALA A 46 8.97 -1.43 -3.37
CA ALA A 46 8.45 -2.62 -4.02
C ALA A 46 7.61 -3.45 -3.03
N ILE A 47 6.47 -3.95 -3.52
CA ILE A 47 5.59 -4.87 -2.80
C ILE A 47 5.18 -5.99 -3.74
N ALA A 48 5.00 -7.19 -3.22
CA ALA A 48 4.59 -8.36 -4.00
C ALA A 48 3.36 -9.03 -3.38
N PHE A 49 2.46 -9.46 -4.25
CA PHE A 49 1.24 -10.19 -3.89
C PHE A 49 1.22 -11.53 -4.59
N GLY A 50 0.79 -12.57 -3.86
CA GLY A 50 0.61 -13.91 -4.38
C GLY A 50 -0.50 -14.00 -5.43
N SER A 51 -0.69 -15.22 -5.94
CA SER A 51 -1.83 -15.55 -6.79
C SER A 51 -3.14 -15.36 -6.03
N ALA A 52 -4.20 -14.96 -6.74
CA ALA A 52 -5.53 -14.85 -6.17
C ALA A 52 -6.12 -16.20 -5.78
N ASP A 53 -6.78 -16.23 -4.62
CA ASP A 53 -7.65 -17.31 -4.16
C ASP A 53 -8.97 -16.71 -3.65
N ASP A 54 -10.10 -17.23 -4.13
CA ASP A 54 -11.45 -16.64 -4.02
C ASP A 54 -11.53 -15.09 -4.14
N GLY A 55 -10.81 -14.51 -5.10
CA GLY A 55 -10.78 -13.07 -5.35
C GLY A 55 -9.87 -12.28 -4.41
N VAL A 56 -9.06 -12.97 -3.60
CA VAL A 56 -8.16 -12.38 -2.61
C VAL A 56 -6.71 -12.65 -2.97
N ARG A 57 -5.88 -11.60 -3.03
CA ARG A 57 -4.42 -11.72 -3.15
C ARG A 57 -3.77 -11.27 -1.86
N GLN A 58 -2.91 -12.14 -1.31
CA GLN A 58 -2.17 -11.89 -0.08
C GLN A 58 -0.81 -11.26 -0.40
N GLN A 59 -0.41 -10.26 0.37
CA GLN A 59 0.96 -9.76 0.37
C GLN A 59 1.93 -10.88 0.78
N LEU A 60 3.02 -11.07 0.03
CA LEU A 60 3.94 -12.19 0.21
C LEU A 60 4.96 -11.98 1.34
N ALA A 61 5.40 -10.74 1.54
CA ALA A 61 6.42 -10.39 2.52
C ALA A 61 6.19 -8.98 3.06
N ASP A 62 6.61 -8.73 4.29
CA ASP A 62 6.53 -7.42 4.91
C ASP A 62 7.43 -6.42 4.17
N VAL A 63 6.97 -5.17 4.03
CA VAL A 63 7.73 -4.09 3.42
C VAL A 63 8.22 -3.15 4.51
N LEU A 64 9.52 -2.87 4.54
CA LEU A 64 10.12 -1.90 5.46
C LEU A 64 10.36 -0.56 4.75
N GLN A 65 9.89 0.52 5.35
CA GLN A 65 9.98 1.88 4.83
C GLN A 65 10.60 2.80 5.88
N ASP A 66 11.71 3.47 5.55
CA ASP A 66 12.28 4.45 6.46
C ASP A 66 11.37 5.68 6.53
N VAL A 67 11.10 6.11 7.76
CA VAL A 67 10.25 7.25 8.09
C VAL A 67 11.14 8.38 8.65
N PRO A 68 11.08 9.59 8.07
CA PRO A 68 11.85 10.72 8.56
C PRO A 68 11.45 11.13 9.98
N PRO A 69 12.37 11.73 10.76
CA PRO A 69 12.03 12.31 12.05
C PRO A 69 10.95 13.40 11.91
N GLY A 70 10.08 13.49 12.90
CA GLY A 70 8.94 14.42 12.93
C GLY A 70 7.78 14.00 12.02
N SER A 71 7.85 12.83 11.39
CA SER A 71 6.77 12.35 10.52
C SER A 71 5.75 11.54 11.30
N THR A 72 4.52 11.61 10.83
CA THR A 72 3.40 10.80 11.30
C THR A 72 2.95 9.92 10.16
N VAL A 73 2.84 8.61 10.35
CA VAL A 73 2.31 7.65 9.37
C VAL A 73 0.88 7.32 9.76
N SER A 74 -0.07 7.55 8.86
CA SER A 74 -1.50 7.29 9.10
C SER A 74 -2.19 6.56 7.95
N HIS A 75 -1.65 6.64 6.73
CA HIS A 75 -2.25 6.05 5.53
C HIS A 75 -1.19 5.39 4.63
N TYR A 76 -1.67 4.60 3.69
CA TYR A 76 -0.87 4.00 2.62
C TYR A 76 -1.59 4.07 1.28
N VAL A 77 -0.81 3.98 0.20
CA VAL A 77 -1.33 3.79 -1.16
C VAL A 77 -0.62 2.63 -1.83
N LEU A 78 -1.39 1.74 -2.46
CA LEU A 78 -0.90 0.71 -3.37
C LEU A 78 -0.96 1.22 -4.80
N TRP A 79 0.14 1.09 -5.53
CA TRP A 79 0.33 1.63 -6.86
C TRP A 79 0.55 0.52 -7.88
N GLU A 80 0.09 0.75 -9.10
CA GLU A 80 0.52 0.07 -10.31
C GLU A 80 1.18 1.12 -11.21
N GLY A 81 2.51 1.12 -11.26
CA GLY A 81 3.28 2.23 -11.80
C GLY A 81 2.93 3.56 -11.13
N THR A 82 2.30 4.48 -11.88
CA THR A 82 1.89 5.80 -11.38
C THR A 82 0.42 5.86 -10.95
N THR A 83 -0.36 4.80 -11.15
CA THR A 83 -1.80 4.79 -10.87
C THR A 83 -2.08 4.23 -9.49
N ALA A 84 -2.78 4.98 -8.64
CA ALA A 84 -3.26 4.48 -7.35
C ALA A 84 -4.37 3.43 -7.56
N LYS A 85 -4.17 2.23 -7.04
CA LYS A 85 -5.16 1.13 -7.09
C LYS A 85 -5.91 0.96 -5.78
N LYS A 86 -5.30 1.34 -4.66
CA LYS A 86 -5.92 1.29 -3.34
C LYS A 86 -5.34 2.36 -2.45
N VAL A 87 -6.22 3.07 -1.77
CA VAL A 87 -5.89 4.00 -0.69
C VAL A 87 -6.45 3.41 0.60
N GLY A 88 -5.65 3.41 1.66
CA GLY A 88 -6.07 2.85 2.95
C GLY A 88 -5.56 3.67 4.13
N ALA A 89 -6.34 3.69 5.19
CA ALA A 89 -5.91 4.18 6.50
C ALA A 89 -5.35 3.02 7.34
N TYR A 90 -4.33 3.29 8.13
CA TYR A 90 -3.93 2.38 9.20
C TYR A 90 -4.91 2.50 10.38
N PRO A 91 -5.15 1.41 11.14
CA PRO A 91 -6.05 1.45 12.30
C PRO A 91 -5.51 2.33 13.43
N GLN A 92 -4.20 2.54 13.47
CA GLN A 92 -3.53 3.43 14.39
C GLN A 92 -2.50 4.26 13.63
N THR A 93 -2.42 5.54 13.99
CA THR A 93 -1.43 6.47 13.49
C THR A 93 -0.16 6.34 14.32
N GLU A 94 1.00 6.39 13.69
CA GLU A 94 2.30 6.25 14.35
C GLU A 94 3.18 7.49 14.11
N THR A 95 3.65 8.11 15.19
CA THR A 95 4.52 9.28 15.11
C THR A 95 5.97 8.90 15.39
N TYR A 96 6.86 9.31 14.50
CA TYR A 96 8.29 9.04 14.55
C TYR A 96 9.00 10.32 14.97
N THR A 97 9.39 10.43 16.26
CA THR A 97 10.11 11.61 16.76
C THR A 97 11.57 11.67 16.28
N GLY A 98 12.18 10.50 16.04
CA GLY A 98 13.46 10.32 15.36
C GLY A 98 13.29 9.61 14.01
N GLN A 99 14.38 9.40 13.28
CA GLN A 99 14.34 8.50 12.12
C GLN A 99 13.98 7.09 12.57
N GLY A 100 13.08 6.43 11.85
CA GLY A 100 12.69 5.05 12.14
C GLY A 100 12.28 4.28 10.90
N GLN A 101 11.76 3.08 11.10
CA GLN A 101 11.22 2.24 10.04
C GLN A 101 9.78 1.86 10.36
N HIS A 102 8.88 2.12 9.42
CA HIS A 102 7.53 1.60 9.47
C HIS A 102 7.48 0.29 8.71
N LYS A 103 6.84 -0.70 9.34
CA LYS A 103 6.66 -2.02 8.79
C LYS A 103 5.25 -2.15 8.22
N THR A 104 5.18 -2.18 6.91
CA THR A 104 3.92 -2.32 6.19
C THR A 104 3.61 -3.79 5.94
N LYS A 105 2.60 -4.29 6.66
CA LYS A 105 1.91 -5.54 6.36
C LYS A 105 0.51 -5.18 5.85
N SER A 106 0.44 -4.63 4.65
CA SER A 106 -0.80 -4.18 4.03
C SER A 106 -1.56 -5.31 3.35
N GLY A 107 -1.97 -6.29 4.16
CA GLY A 107 -3.16 -7.11 3.93
C GLY A 107 -3.43 -7.57 2.49
N THR A 108 -4.71 -7.64 2.16
CA THR A 108 -5.20 -8.26 0.93
C THR A 108 -5.63 -7.23 -0.13
N ILE A 109 -5.51 -7.63 -1.40
CA ILE A 109 -6.33 -7.09 -2.48
C ILE A 109 -7.54 -8.02 -2.59
N THR A 110 -8.75 -7.48 -2.48
CA THR A 110 -10.00 -8.26 -2.51
C THR A 110 -10.94 -7.69 -3.57
N ILE A 111 -11.49 -8.56 -4.42
CA ILE A 111 -12.59 -8.22 -5.33
C ILE A 111 -13.90 -8.59 -4.65
N ASN A 112 -14.74 -7.58 -4.34
CA ASN A 112 -16.11 -7.80 -3.87
C ASN A 112 -17.06 -7.77 -5.07
N GLY A 113 -17.85 -8.82 -5.27
CA GLY A 113 -18.86 -8.93 -6.33
C GLY A 113 -19.80 -10.12 -6.15
#